data_AF-A0A952B4Q1-F1
#
_entry.id   AF-A0A952B4Q1-F1
#
_cell.length_a   1.000
_cell.length_b   1.000
_cell.length_c   1.000
_cell.angle_alpha   90.00
_cell.angle_beta   90.00
_cell.angle_gamma   90.00
#
_symmetry.space_group_name_H-M   'P 1'
#
loop_
_entity.id
_entity.type
_entity.pdbx_description
1 polymer ?
#
loop_
_entity_poly.entity_id
_entity_poly.type
_entity_poly.pdbx_seq_one_letter_code
_entity_poly.pdbx_strand_id
1 'polypeptide(L)' 'MKNINKEVGLNIRKIREDKGLSQEKLAALADLHRTYIGQIERGEKNIGQKRKYSS' A
#
# COMPACT_ATOMS: atom_id res chain seq x y z
N MET A 1 13.66 9.86 15.09
CA MET A 1 12.63 8.83 15.28
C MET A 1 12.45 8.06 13.99
N LYS A 2 12.60 6.73 14.02
CA LYS A 2 12.45 5.88 12.83
C LYS A 2 10.99 5.89 12.39
N ASN A 3 10.70 6.38 11.19
CA ASN A 3 9.35 6.51 10.69
C ASN A 3 8.93 5.17 10.07
N ILE A 4 8.57 4.21 10.94
CA ILE A 4 8.34 2.80 10.59
C ILE A 4 7.39 2.62 9.41
N ASN A 5 6.39 3.49 9.30
CA ASN A 5 5.42 3.49 8.20
C ASN A 5 6.04 3.83 6.86
N LYS A 6 7.03 4.74 6.81
CA LYS A 6 7.77 5.03 5.58
C LYS A 6 8.65 3.86 5.17
N GLU A 7 9.35 3.24 6.11
CA GLU A 7 10.23 2.09 5.82
C GLU A 7 9.42 0.92 5.26
N VAL A 8 8.28 0.61 5.88
CA VAL A 8 7.34 -0.42 5.40
C VAL A 8 6.74 -0.03 4.05
N GLY A 9 6.27 1.21 3.88
CA GLY A 9 5.69 1.68 2.62
C GLY A 9 6.65 1.59 1.44
N LEU A 10 7.93 1.95 1.66
CA LEU A 10 8.98 1.82 0.67
C LEU A 10 9.26 0.36 0.29
N ASN A 11 9.27 -0.56 1.27
CA ASN A 11 9.45 -1.98 0.98
C ASN A 11 8.28 -2.56 0.18
N ILE A 12 7.05 -2.16 0.49
CA ILE A 12 5.88 -2.56 -0.30
C ILE A 12 5.98 -2.06 -1.73
N ARG A 13 6.37 -0.79 -1.93
CA ARG A 13 6.59 -0.23 -3.25
C ARG A 13 7.65 -1.00 -4.04
N LYS A 14 8.79 -1.31 -3.43
CA LYS A 14 9.86 -2.10 -4.06
C LYS A 14 9.36 -3.46 -4.51
N ILE A 15 8.74 -4.23 -3.61
CA ILE A 15 8.21 -5.56 -3.92
C ILE A 15 7.14 -5.48 -5.02
N ARG A 16 6.30 -4.43 -5.02
CA ARG A 16 5.30 -4.20 -6.05
C ARG A 16 5.97 -3.98 -7.42
N GLU A 17 6.98 -3.12 -7.48
CA GLU A 17 7.72 -2.79 -8.70
C GLU A 17 8.52 -3.99 -9.21
N ASP A 18 9.18 -4.75 -8.34
CA ASP A 18 9.92 -5.99 -8.67
C ASP A 18 9.00 -7.06 -9.27
N LYS A 19 7.72 -7.09 -8.85
CA LYS A 19 6.70 -7.97 -9.41
C LYS A 19 6.01 -7.42 -10.66
N GLY A 20 6.42 -6.24 -11.16
CA GLY A 20 5.81 -5.59 -12.32
C GLY A 20 4.34 -5.21 -12.11
N LEU A 21 3.94 -4.94 -10.86
CA LEU A 21 2.55 -4.62 -10.51
C LEU A 21 2.32 -3.10 -10.49
N SER A 22 1.21 -2.65 -11.06
CA SER A 22 0.69 -1.30 -10.81
C SER A 22 0.06 -1.21 -9.42
N GLN A 23 -0.15 0.01 -8.92
CA GLN A 23 -0.88 0.21 -7.67
C GLN A 23 -2.32 -0.32 -7.78
N GLU A 24 -2.99 -0.14 -8.93
CA GLU A 24 -4.29 -0.72 -9.27
C GLU A 24 -4.28 -2.24 -9.12
N LYS A 25 -3.27 -2.91 -9.69
CA LYS A 25 -3.18 -4.37 -9.69
C LYS A 25 -2.90 -4.90 -8.27
N LEU A 26 -2.01 -4.26 -7.51
CA LEU A 26 -1.80 -4.61 -6.12
C LEU A 26 -3.06 -4.38 -5.27
N ALA A 27 -3.77 -3.28 -5.51
CA ALA A 27 -4.99 -2.94 -4.81
C ALA A 27 -6.09 -3.98 -5.05
N ALA A 28 -6.29 -4.40 -6.30
CA ALA A 28 -7.23 -5.47 -6.66
C ALA A 28 -6.85 -6.81 -6.00
N LEU A 29 -5.56 -7.19 -6.01
CA LEU A 29 -5.08 -8.41 -5.36
C LEU A 29 -5.26 -8.39 -3.84
N ALA A 30 -5.19 -7.21 -3.23
CA ALA A 30 -5.31 -7.02 -1.79
C ALA A 30 -6.74 -6.72 -1.32
N ASP A 31 -7.72 -6.64 -2.23
CA ASP A 31 -9.08 -6.17 -1.96
C ASP A 31 -9.10 -4.79 -1.26
N LEU A 32 -8.31 -3.86 -1.79
CA LEU A 32 -8.15 -2.50 -1.29
C LEU A 32 -8.37 -1.48 -2.40
N HIS A 33 -8.67 -0.24 -2.01
CA HIS A 33 -8.69 0.86 -2.95
C HIS A 33 -7.27 1.28 -3.34
N ARG A 34 -7.03 1.56 -4.63
CA ARG A 34 -5.72 2.00 -5.13
C ARG A 34 -5.13 3.17 -4.35
N THR A 35 -5.95 4.17 -4.04
CA THR A 35 -5.47 5.35 -3.30
C THR A 35 -4.96 4.98 -1.91
N TYR A 36 -5.52 3.94 -1.29
CA TYR A 36 -5.07 3.42 0.00
C TYR A 36 -3.71 2.71 -0.12
N ILE A 37 -3.48 1.94 -1.19
CA ILE A 37 -2.14 1.42 -1.52
C ILE A 37 -1.13 2.57 -1.66
N GLY A 38 -1.47 3.63 -2.40
CA GLY A 38 -0.59 4.79 -2.55
C GLY A 38 -0.30 5.51 -1.22
N GLN A 39 -1.29 5.61 -0.32
CA GLN A 39 -1.12 6.17 1.02
C GLN A 39 -0.20 5.30 1.89
N ILE A 40 -0.32 3.97 1.80
CA ILE A 40 0.58 3.03 2.49
C ILE A 40 2.01 3.20 1.98
N GLU A 41 2.21 3.25 0.65
CA GLU A 41 3.55 3.37 0.05
C GLU A 41 4.26 4.68 0.42
N ARG A 42 3.51 5.76 0.66
CA ARG A 42 4.03 7.04 1.15
C ARG A 42 4.20 7.10 2.68
N GLY A 43 3.73 6.08 3.41
CA GLY A 43 3.74 6.04 4.87
C GLY A 43 2.68 6.94 5.53
N GLU A 44 1.66 7.38 4.78
CA GLU A 44 0.56 8.22 5.25
C GLU A 44 -0.52 7.44 6.01
N LYS A 45 -0.56 6.11 5.81
CA LYS A 45 -1.52 5.21 6.45
C LYS A 45 -0.85 3.94 7.00
N ASN A 46 -1.38 3.48 8.13
CA ASN A 46 -1.05 2.18 8.72
C ASN A 46 -1.86 1.08 8.01
N ILE A 47 -1.19 -0.03 7.67
CA ILE A 47 -1.75 -1.24 7.03
C ILE A 47 -2.86 -1.90 7.87
N GLY A 48 -2.90 -1.63 9.18
CA GLY A 48 -3.92 -2.15 10.10
C GLY A 48 -5.32 -1.56 9.92
N GLN A 49 -5.46 -0.39 9.29
CA GLN A 49 -6.77 0.23 9.04
C GLN A 49 -7.32 -0.24 7.69
N LYS A 50 -7.73 -1.50 7.59
CA LYS A 50 -8.40 -2.02 6.40
C LYS A 50 -9.72 -1.26 6.18
N ARG A 51 -9.76 -0.37 5.20
CA ARG A 51 -11.03 0.02 4.57
C ARG A 51 -11.36 -1.06 3.54
N LYS A 52 -12.20 -2.01 3.95
CA LYS A 52 -12.92 -2.87 3.00
C LYS A 52 -13.76 -1.97 2.10
N TYR A 53 -13.93 -2.35 0.84
CA TYR A 53 -14.88 -1.72 -0.07
C TYR A 53 -16.22 -1.52 0.65
N SER A 54 -16.58 -0.27 0.94
CA SER A 54 -17.98 0.10 1.12
C SER A 54 -18.50 0.34 -0.28
N SER A 55 -19.38 -0.56 -0.73
CA SER A 55 -20.32 -0.28 -1.82
C SER A 55 -21.10 1.01 -1.53
#